data_AF-A0A1H2QMF3-F1
#
_entry.id   AF-A0A1H2QMF3-F1
#
_cell.length_a   1.000
_cell.length_b   1.000
_cell.length_c   1.000
_cell.angle_alpha   90.00
_cell.angle_beta   90.00
_cell.angle_gamma   90.00
#
_symmetry.space_group_name_H-M   'P 1'
#
loop_
_entity.id
_entity.type
_entity.pdbx_description
1 polymer ?
#
loop_
_entity_poly.entity_id
_entity_poly.type
_entity_poly.pdbx_seq_one_letter_code
_entity_poly.pdbx_strand_id
1 'polypeptide(L)'
;MNITVFDYADAVGVHLGTARRRLESVPRDVRSRPHRFGLADALLTLKQKEVDDGAMQRLVATVAVQDDRLYVADDVTTAKALFAVLPQDCRARFDVARSLFFASVANSAMAVPSVMESVGTLSDLLLLQRDVLRCVVGVDATCDVAGIAPAFALVNCRNTNFEEAA
;
A
#
# COMPACT_ATOMS: atom_id res chain seq x y z
N MET A 1 0.82 7.71 -1.96
CA MET A 1 1.93 7.05 -2.67
C MET A 1 1.54 7.01 -4.13
N ASN A 2 2.14 7.86 -4.97
CA ASN A 2 1.61 8.10 -6.33
C ASN A 2 2.70 7.93 -7.39
N ILE A 3 2.28 7.53 -8.59
CA ILE A 3 3.13 7.35 -9.77
C ILE A 3 2.63 8.21 -10.93
N THR A 4 3.48 8.46 -11.91
CA THR A 4 3.07 9.03 -13.20
C THR A 4 2.80 7.92 -14.21
N VAL A 5 2.17 8.29 -15.33
CA VAL A 5 1.98 7.36 -16.46
C VAL A 5 3.31 6.93 -17.09
N PHE A 6 4.37 7.73 -16.95
CA PHE A 6 5.70 7.38 -17.45
C PHE A 6 6.34 6.31 -16.60
N ASP A 7 6.26 6.44 -15.27
CA ASP A 7 6.75 5.44 -14.31
C ASP A 7 6.07 4.08 -14.57
N TYR A 8 4.76 4.09 -14.81
CA TYR A 8 4.00 2.88 -15.16
C TYR A 8 4.46 2.27 -16.50
N ALA A 9 4.55 3.08 -17.56
CA ALA A 9 4.93 2.60 -18.88
C ALA A 9 6.33 1.96 -18.88
N ASP A 10 7.27 2.58 -18.17
CA ASP A 10 8.64 2.10 -18.03
C ASP A 10 8.72 0.80 -17.21
N ALA A 11 8.11 0.77 -16.01
CA ALA A 11 8.16 -0.40 -15.14
C ALA A 11 7.51 -1.66 -15.76
N VAL A 12 6.41 -1.47 -16.50
CA VAL A 12 5.67 -2.56 -17.15
C VAL A 12 6.25 -2.90 -18.53
N GLY A 13 7.03 -2.01 -19.14
CA GLY A 13 7.60 -2.22 -20.48
C GLY A 13 6.57 -2.09 -21.60
N VAL A 14 5.62 -1.15 -21.49
CA VAL A 14 4.53 -0.95 -22.46
C VAL A 14 4.53 0.45 -23.06
N HIS A 15 3.96 0.58 -24.27
CA HIS A 15 3.76 1.89 -24.87
C HIS A 15 2.85 2.80 -24.03
N LEU A 16 3.12 4.10 -24.09
CA LEU A 16 2.40 5.13 -23.33
C LEU A 16 0.87 5.11 -23.56
N GLY A 17 0.42 4.79 -24.79
CA GLY A 17 -1.02 4.67 -25.09
C GLY A 17 -1.67 3.53 -24.30
N THR A 18 -0.99 2.39 -24.17
CA THR A 18 -1.44 1.25 -23.36
C THR A 18 -1.45 1.60 -21.88
N ALA A 19 -0.40 2.25 -21.38
CA ALA A 19 -0.34 2.71 -20.00
C ALA A 19 -1.50 3.66 -19.67
N ARG A 20 -1.77 4.66 -20.53
CA ARG A 20 -2.89 5.61 -20.37
C ARG A 20 -4.24 4.89 -20.31
N ARG A 21 -4.48 3.93 -21.21
CA ARG A 21 -5.73 3.17 -21.26
C ARG A 21 -5.94 2.35 -19.98
N ARG A 22 -4.88 1.75 -19.43
CA ARG A 22 -4.98 0.96 -18.19
C ARG A 22 -5.21 1.83 -16.95
N LEU A 23 -4.59 3.01 -16.92
CA LEU A 23 -4.73 3.96 -15.81
C LEU A 23 -5.98 4.86 -15.93
N GLU A 24 -6.82 4.68 -16.96
CA GLU A 24 -7.97 5.55 -17.21
C GLU A 24 -8.99 5.52 -16.06
N SER A 25 -9.20 4.34 -15.46
CA SER A 25 -10.09 4.14 -14.31
C SER A 25 -9.41 4.33 -12.96
N VAL A 26 -8.09 4.60 -12.93
CA VAL A 26 -7.34 4.74 -11.68
C VAL A 26 -7.53 6.15 -11.12
N PRO A 27 -7.86 6.30 -9.81
CA PRO A 27 -7.94 7.60 -9.18
C PRO A 27 -6.66 8.42 -9.40
N ARG A 28 -6.84 9.66 -9.87
CA ARG A 28 -5.73 10.56 -10.20
C ARG A 28 -5.88 11.93 -9.55
N ASP A 29 -4.76 12.50 -9.15
CA ASP A 29 -4.67 13.90 -8.76
C ASP A 29 -4.73 14.79 -10.02
N VAL A 30 -5.93 15.33 -10.29
CA VAL A 30 -6.19 16.22 -11.42
C VAL A 30 -5.48 17.57 -11.31
N ARG A 31 -5.04 17.97 -10.11
CA ARG A 31 -4.31 19.23 -9.88
C ARG A 31 -2.81 19.09 -10.14
N SER A 32 -2.28 17.86 -10.05
CA SER A 32 -0.88 17.58 -10.39
C SER A 32 -0.63 17.58 -11.90
N ARG A 33 0.50 18.16 -12.33
CA ARG A 33 1.05 18.04 -13.69
C ARG A 33 2.53 17.62 -13.61
N PRO A 34 2.93 16.48 -14.20
CA PRO A 34 2.07 15.46 -14.81
C PRO A 34 1.07 14.85 -13.81
N HIS A 35 -0.06 14.34 -14.31
CA HIS A 35 -1.06 13.67 -13.47
C HIS A 35 -0.45 12.49 -12.71
N ARG A 36 -0.75 12.42 -11.42
CA ARG A 36 -0.30 11.39 -10.50
C ARG A 36 -1.45 10.44 -10.16
N PHE A 37 -1.17 9.15 -10.18
CA PHE A 37 -2.13 8.06 -9.94
C PHE A 37 -1.78 7.35 -8.64
N GLY A 38 -2.77 6.86 -7.90
CA GLY A 38 -2.54 6.02 -6.72
C GLY A 38 -1.75 4.76 -7.09
N LEU A 39 -0.66 4.47 -6.38
CA LEU A 39 0.16 3.29 -6.69
C LEU A 39 -0.61 1.99 -6.48
N ALA A 40 -1.32 1.87 -5.35
CA ALA A 40 -2.04 0.63 -5.02
C ALA A 40 -3.07 0.27 -6.09
N ASP A 41 -3.89 1.24 -6.50
CA ASP A 41 -4.84 1.09 -7.61
C ASP A 41 -4.15 0.76 -8.94
N ALA A 42 -3.03 1.42 -9.23
CA ALA A 42 -2.27 1.14 -10.45
C ALA A 42 -1.72 -0.29 -10.46
N LEU A 43 -1.28 -0.84 -9.33
CA LEU A 43 -0.82 -2.23 -9.22
C LEU A 43 -1.94 -3.23 -9.55
N LEU A 44 -3.20 -2.92 -9.24
CA LEU A 44 -4.36 -3.76 -9.59
C LEU A 44 -4.62 -3.84 -11.10
N THR A 45 -4.00 -2.96 -11.90
CA THR A 45 -4.13 -2.98 -13.37
C THR A 45 -3.09 -3.87 -14.06
N LEU A 46 -2.13 -4.43 -13.30
CA LEU A 46 -1.10 -5.32 -13.84
C LEU A 46 -1.71 -6.68 -14.20
N LYS A 47 -1.20 -7.27 -15.28
CA LYS A 47 -1.52 -8.65 -15.63
C LYS A 47 -0.64 -9.60 -14.83
N GLN A 48 -1.12 -10.82 -14.57
CA GLN A 48 -0.35 -11.84 -13.85
C GLN A 48 1.05 -12.03 -14.45
N LYS A 49 1.17 -12.16 -15.77
CA LYS A 49 2.46 -12.28 -16.45
C LYS A 49 3.41 -11.11 -16.15
N GLU A 50 2.89 -9.89 -16.07
CA GLU A 50 3.71 -8.70 -15.78
C GLU A 50 4.16 -8.70 -14.31
N VAL A 51 3.33 -9.19 -13.40
CA VAL A 51 3.69 -9.42 -11.99
C VAL A 51 4.79 -10.46 -11.90
N ASP A 52 4.66 -11.58 -12.60
CA ASP A 52 5.65 -12.66 -12.66
C ASP A 52 6.99 -12.16 -13.27
N ASP A 53 6.91 -11.27 -14.26
CA ASP A 53 8.07 -10.60 -14.89
C ASP A 53 8.66 -9.47 -14.01
N GLY A 54 8.15 -9.25 -12.79
CA GLY A 54 8.67 -8.30 -11.80
C GLY A 54 8.24 -6.84 -11.98
N ALA A 55 7.19 -6.56 -12.78
CA ALA A 55 6.71 -5.19 -13.01
C ALA A 55 6.20 -4.53 -11.73
N MET A 56 5.61 -5.31 -10.82
CA MET A 56 5.16 -4.83 -9.50
C MET A 56 6.33 -4.25 -8.69
N GLN A 57 7.42 -5.00 -8.57
CA GLN A 57 8.62 -4.57 -7.85
C GLN A 57 9.24 -3.31 -8.48
N ARG A 58 9.39 -3.31 -9.81
CA ARG A 58 9.92 -2.14 -10.54
C ARG A 58 9.05 -0.90 -10.32
N LEU A 59 7.73 -1.04 -10.40
CA LEU A 59 6.82 0.08 -10.25
C LEU A 59 6.84 0.64 -8.83
N VAL A 60 6.85 -0.22 -7.81
CA VAL A 60 6.99 0.20 -6.41
C VAL A 60 8.35 0.90 -6.16
N ALA A 61 9.40 0.49 -6.85
CA ALA A 61 10.72 1.12 -6.76
C ALA A 61 10.75 2.55 -7.32
N THR A 62 9.88 2.90 -8.29
CA THR A 62 9.84 4.25 -8.89
C THR A 62 9.40 5.34 -7.93
N VAL A 63 8.65 4.99 -6.89
CA VAL A 63 8.24 5.98 -5.90
C VAL A 63 9.48 6.30 -5.05
N ALA A 64 9.92 7.56 -5.06
CA ALA A 64 11.00 8.11 -4.23
C ALA A 64 10.52 8.49 -2.83
N VAL A 65 11.24 8.12 -1.76
CA VAL A 65 10.83 8.36 -0.37
C VAL A 65 10.77 9.87 -0.16
N GLN A 66 9.55 10.42 -0.12
CA GLN A 66 9.30 11.81 0.20
C GLN A 66 8.26 11.86 1.31
N ASP A 67 8.67 12.51 2.40
CA ASP A 67 8.03 12.76 3.69
C ASP A 67 7.64 11.56 4.56
N ASP A 68 7.90 11.70 5.87
CA ASP A 68 7.50 10.87 7.03
C ASP A 68 5.97 10.76 7.22
N ARG A 69 5.21 10.70 6.12
CA ARG A 69 3.77 10.61 6.15
C ARG A 69 3.36 9.15 6.21
N LEU A 70 2.83 8.77 7.38
CA LEU A 70 2.04 7.56 7.51
C LEU A 70 0.86 7.64 6.54
N TYR A 71 0.50 6.49 5.95
CA TYR A 71 -0.69 6.37 5.14
C TYR A 71 -1.92 6.85 5.91
N VAL A 72 -2.73 7.68 5.27
CA VAL A 72 -3.99 8.24 5.78
C VAL A 72 -5.01 8.09 4.65
N ALA A 73 -5.53 6.89 4.44
CA ALA A 73 -6.65 6.71 3.52
C ALA A 73 -7.49 5.49 3.87
N ASP A 74 -8.77 5.59 3.57
CA ASP A 74 -9.82 4.76 4.18
C ASP A 74 -10.22 3.60 3.28
N ASP A 75 -9.30 3.16 2.42
CA ASP A 75 -9.62 2.17 1.39
C ASP A 75 -9.12 0.77 1.76
N VAL A 76 -9.82 0.17 2.72
CA VAL A 76 -9.64 -1.23 3.10
C VAL A 76 -9.91 -2.16 1.91
N THR A 77 -10.80 -1.75 0.99
CA THR A 77 -11.13 -2.53 -0.21
C THR A 77 -9.91 -2.65 -1.12
N THR A 78 -9.19 -1.55 -1.36
CA THR A 78 -7.95 -1.54 -2.13
C THR A 78 -6.85 -2.35 -1.44
N ALA A 79 -6.71 -2.27 -0.11
CA ALA A 79 -5.76 -3.11 0.63
C ALA A 79 -6.03 -4.61 0.44
N LYS A 80 -7.29 -5.03 0.58
CA LYS A 80 -7.71 -6.43 0.39
C LYS A 80 -7.55 -6.89 -1.06
N ALA A 81 -7.92 -6.06 -2.03
CA ALA A 81 -7.73 -6.35 -3.44
C ALA A 81 -6.25 -6.51 -3.79
N LEU A 82 -5.39 -5.64 -3.25
CA LEU A 82 -3.95 -5.72 -3.47
C LEU A 82 -3.37 -7.00 -2.87
N PHE A 83 -3.74 -7.33 -1.63
CA PHE A 83 -3.32 -8.60 -1.00
C PHE A 83 -3.73 -9.82 -1.83
N ALA A 84 -4.94 -9.81 -2.41
CA ALA A 84 -5.46 -10.90 -3.23
C ALA A 84 -4.69 -11.12 -4.54
N VAL A 85 -3.94 -10.14 -5.04
CA VAL A 85 -3.11 -10.25 -6.26
C VAL A 85 -1.62 -10.39 -5.98
N LEU A 86 -1.19 -10.33 -4.71
CA LEU A 86 0.21 -10.53 -4.35
C LEU A 86 0.66 -11.96 -4.68
N PRO A 87 1.89 -12.14 -5.20
CA PRO A 87 2.57 -13.43 -5.23
C PRO A 87 2.69 -14.05 -3.84
N GLN A 88 2.76 -15.39 -3.77
CA GLN A 88 2.78 -16.12 -2.49
C GLN A 88 3.92 -15.68 -1.56
N ASP A 89 5.13 -15.46 -2.10
CA ASP A 89 6.27 -15.00 -1.31
C ASP A 89 6.04 -13.60 -0.72
N CYS A 90 5.36 -12.72 -1.46
CA CYS A 90 5.00 -11.39 -0.98
C CYS A 90 3.95 -11.48 0.13
N ARG A 91 2.95 -12.37 0.01
CA ARG A 91 1.97 -12.61 1.07
C ARG A 91 2.64 -13.10 2.35
N ALA A 92 3.57 -14.05 2.25
CA ALA A 92 4.30 -14.55 3.41
C ALA A 92 5.08 -13.43 4.12
N ARG A 93 5.74 -12.53 3.37
CA ARG A 93 6.40 -11.35 3.95
C ARG A 93 5.40 -10.40 4.61
N PHE A 94 4.24 -10.21 4.01
CA PHE A 94 3.20 -9.35 4.59
C PHE A 94 2.59 -9.95 5.86
N ASP A 95 2.39 -11.26 5.93
CA ASP A 95 1.89 -11.93 7.13
C ASP A 95 2.86 -11.75 8.31
N VAL A 96 4.18 -11.81 8.07
CA VAL A 96 5.19 -11.46 9.07
C VAL A 96 5.06 -10.01 9.54
N ALA A 97 4.88 -9.07 8.60
CA ALA A 97 4.67 -7.66 8.93
C ALA A 97 3.38 -7.44 9.75
N ARG A 98 2.28 -8.13 9.42
CA ARG A 98 1.02 -8.09 10.18
C ARG A 98 1.18 -8.60 11.61
N SER A 99 1.86 -9.73 11.80
CA SER A 99 2.11 -10.28 13.14
C SER A 99 2.97 -9.32 13.98
N LEU A 100 4.00 -8.73 13.37
CA LEU A 100 4.86 -7.75 14.04
C LEU A 100 4.10 -6.47 14.40
N PHE A 101 3.23 -5.99 13.50
CA PHE A 101 2.36 -4.84 13.76
C PHE A 101 1.45 -5.09 14.96
N PHE A 102 0.73 -6.23 14.97
CA PHE A 102 -0.16 -6.59 16.07
C PHE A 102 0.59 -6.64 17.41
N ALA A 103 1.72 -7.34 17.45
CA ALA A 103 2.55 -7.42 18.64
C ALA A 103 3.03 -6.03 19.10
N SER A 104 3.42 -5.16 18.17
CA SER A 104 3.94 -3.83 18.49
C SER A 104 2.85 -2.89 19.01
N VAL A 105 1.64 -2.94 18.45
CA VAL A 105 0.48 -2.18 18.95
C VAL A 105 0.08 -2.68 20.33
N ALA A 106 -0.08 -4.00 20.50
CA ALA A 106 -0.51 -4.60 21.76
C ALA A 106 0.46 -4.35 22.94
N ASN A 107 1.77 -4.24 22.66
CA ASN A 107 2.78 -3.94 23.66
C ASN A 107 3.06 -2.43 23.84
N SER A 108 2.29 -1.56 23.18
CA SER A 108 2.46 -0.11 23.27
C SER A 108 1.40 0.53 24.18
N ALA A 109 1.64 1.79 24.55
CA ALA A 109 0.61 2.62 25.20
C ALA A 109 -0.64 2.85 24.33
N MET A 110 -0.63 2.42 23.06
CA MET A 110 -1.75 2.52 22.10
C MET A 110 -2.62 1.27 22.06
N ALA A 111 -2.40 0.29 22.94
CA ALA A 111 -3.31 -0.83 23.17
C ALA A 111 -4.61 -0.40 23.90
N VAL A 112 -5.22 0.69 23.45
CA VAL A 112 -6.49 1.20 23.95
C VAL A 112 -7.65 0.47 23.26
N PRO A 113 -8.83 0.30 23.91
CA PRO A 113 -9.93 -0.51 23.38
C PRO A 113 -10.31 -0.22 21.93
N SER A 114 -10.48 1.06 21.56
CA SER A 114 -10.86 1.45 20.20
C SER A 114 -9.84 1.04 19.12
N VAL A 115 -8.55 1.07 19.46
CA VAL A 115 -7.48 0.63 18.55
C VAL A 115 -7.47 -0.89 18.45
N MET A 116 -7.63 -1.58 19.57
CA MET A 116 -7.62 -3.04 19.62
C MET A 116 -8.82 -3.67 18.92
N GLU A 117 -9.99 -3.03 19.00
CA GLU A 117 -11.19 -3.43 18.24
C GLU A 117 -10.97 -3.32 16.72
N SER A 118 -10.23 -2.30 16.29
CA SER A 118 -9.94 -2.04 14.86
C SER A 118 -8.64 -2.67 14.36
N VAL A 119 -7.85 -3.35 15.20
CA VAL A 119 -6.46 -3.74 14.88
C VAL A 119 -6.36 -4.70 13.70
N GLY A 120 -7.38 -5.54 13.48
CA GLY A 120 -7.47 -6.42 12.32
C GLY A 120 -7.52 -5.62 11.01
N THR A 121 -8.45 -4.67 10.92
CA THR A 121 -8.58 -3.76 9.76
C THR A 121 -7.34 -2.89 9.57
N LEU A 122 -6.79 -2.36 10.66
CA LEU A 122 -5.55 -1.58 10.63
C LEU A 122 -4.36 -2.40 10.09
N SER A 123 -4.30 -3.69 10.43
CA SER A 123 -3.26 -4.59 9.91
C SER A 123 -3.38 -4.83 8.40
N ASP A 124 -4.59 -4.81 7.83
CA ASP A 124 -4.78 -4.91 6.38
C ASP A 124 -4.32 -3.61 5.68
N LEU A 125 -4.67 -2.45 6.23
CA LEU A 125 -4.26 -1.14 5.72
C LEU A 125 -2.74 -0.94 5.74
N LEU A 126 -2.02 -1.68 6.58
CA LEU A 126 -0.56 -1.67 6.62
C LEU A 126 0.06 -2.00 5.25
N LEU A 127 -0.62 -2.77 4.39
CA LEU A 127 -0.13 -3.05 3.04
C LEU A 127 -0.02 -1.79 2.17
N LEU A 128 -0.84 -0.78 2.45
CA LEU A 128 -0.83 0.49 1.75
C LEU A 128 0.20 1.46 2.32
N GLN A 129 0.77 1.14 3.49
CA GLN A 129 1.95 1.84 4.00
C GLN A 129 3.13 1.54 3.10
N ARG A 130 3.69 2.61 2.57
CA ARG A 130 4.73 2.57 1.55
C ARG A 130 5.93 1.68 1.92
N ASP A 131 6.50 1.86 3.10
CA ASP A 131 7.72 1.13 3.50
C ASP A 131 7.44 -0.35 3.66
N VAL A 132 6.24 -0.68 4.12
CA VAL A 132 5.76 -2.06 4.22
C VAL A 132 5.57 -2.63 2.82
N LEU A 133 4.90 -1.92 1.90
CA LEU A 133 4.73 -2.38 0.53
C LEU A 133 6.07 -2.63 -0.16
N ARG A 134 7.03 -1.71 -0.02
CA ARG A 134 8.40 -1.84 -0.59
C ARG A 134 9.12 -3.06 -0.05
N CYS A 135 9.02 -3.34 1.25
CA CYS A 135 9.59 -4.54 1.85
C CYS A 135 8.87 -5.82 1.39
N VAL A 136 7.54 -5.79 1.32
CA VAL A 136 6.69 -6.93 0.91
C VAL A 136 7.01 -7.37 -0.52
N VAL A 137 7.12 -6.42 -1.44
CA VAL A 137 7.44 -6.69 -2.86
C VAL A 137 8.94 -6.85 -3.13
N GLY A 138 9.79 -6.80 -2.09
CA GLY A 138 11.23 -7.05 -2.20
C GLY A 138 12.03 -5.92 -2.86
N VAL A 139 11.54 -4.68 -2.82
CA VAL A 139 12.33 -3.51 -3.21
C VAL A 139 13.37 -3.20 -2.12
N ASP A 140 12.93 -3.22 -0.86
CA ASP A 140 13.80 -3.04 0.30
C ASP A 140 13.91 -4.37 1.07
N ALA A 141 15.07 -4.61 1.69
CA ALA A 141 15.31 -5.86 2.43
C ALA A 141 14.54 -5.94 3.75
N THR A 142 14.23 -4.78 4.36
CA THR A 142 13.61 -4.67 5.69
C THR A 142 12.74 -3.43 5.77
N CYS A 143 11.69 -3.47 6.59
CA CYS A 143 10.93 -2.30 7.03
C CYS A 143 10.80 -2.30 8.57
N ASP A 144 10.86 -1.12 9.18
CA ASP A 144 10.69 -0.96 10.63
C ASP A 144 9.20 -0.88 11.01
N VAL A 145 8.50 -2.00 10.88
CA VAL A 145 7.07 -2.10 11.24
C VAL A 145 6.87 -1.76 12.72
N ALA A 146 7.78 -2.20 13.58
CA ALA A 146 7.67 -2.00 15.03
C ALA A 146 7.74 -0.51 15.41
N GLY A 147 8.65 0.23 14.79
CA GLY A 147 8.81 1.67 15.01
C GLY A 147 7.60 2.49 14.53
N ILE A 148 6.95 2.09 13.43
CA ILE A 148 5.81 2.83 12.87
C ILE A 148 4.45 2.41 13.44
N ALA A 149 4.32 1.20 14.00
CA ALA A 149 3.04 0.59 14.32
C ALA A 149 2.14 1.43 15.28
N PRO A 150 2.63 1.98 16.41
CA PRO A 150 1.78 2.75 17.31
C PRO A 150 1.26 4.04 16.68
N ALA A 151 2.12 4.76 15.95
CA ALA A 151 1.74 5.99 15.27
C ALA A 151 0.79 5.71 14.09
N PHE A 152 1.02 4.64 13.34
CA PHE A 152 0.13 4.18 12.28
C PHE A 152 -1.26 3.86 12.80
N ALA A 153 -1.34 3.10 13.89
CA ALA A 153 -2.60 2.72 14.53
C ALA A 153 -3.38 3.96 15.01
N LEU A 154 -2.70 4.91 15.66
CA LEU A 154 -3.32 6.16 16.10
C LEU A 154 -3.91 7.00 14.96
N VAL A 155 -3.15 7.16 13.88
CA VAL A 155 -3.54 8.00 12.75
C VAL A 155 -4.72 7.40 11.98
N ASN A 156 -4.76 6.07 11.83
CA ASN A 156 -5.76 5.38 11.01
C ASN A 156 -6.98 4.86 11.80
N CYS A 157 -6.88 4.66 13.11
CA CYS A 157 -8.00 4.20 13.96
C CYS A 157 -9.17 5.20 14.00
N ARG A 158 -8.90 6.50 13.82
CA ARG A 158 -9.97 7.52 13.79
C ARG A 158 -10.80 7.49 12.52
N ASN A 159 -10.27 6.91 11.45
CA ASN A 159 -10.96 6.85 10.18
C ASN A 159 -11.78 5.57 9.99
N THR A 160 -11.41 4.46 10.66
CA THR A 160 -12.17 3.20 10.61
C THR A 160 -13.55 3.31 11.28
N ASN A 161 -13.74 4.24 12.22
CA ASN A 161 -15.02 4.46 12.89
C ASN A 161 -16.11 5.08 12.01
N PHE A 162 -15.79 5.52 10.78
CA PHE A 162 -16.78 6.08 9.85
C PHE A 162 -17.46 5.02 8.96
N GLU A 163 -17.03 3.76 8.96
CA GLU A 163 -17.70 2.68 8.22
C GLU A 163 -18.92 2.07 8.95
N GLU A 164 -19.08 2.26 10.27
CA GLU A 164 -20.22 1.71 11.03
C GLU A 164 -21.46 2.63 11.09
N ALA A 165 -21.43 3.82 10.47
CA ALA A 165 -22.49 4.82 10.58
C ALA A 165 -23.16 5.23 9.24
N ALA A 166 -23.03 4.43 8.17
CA ALA A 166 -23.62 4.72 6.86
C ALA A 166 -24.57 3.62 6.37
#